data_AF-A0AAU2M0X7-F1
#
_entry.id   AF-A0AAU2M0X7-F1
#
_cell.length_a   1.000
_cell.length_b   1.000
_cell.length_c   1.000
_cell.angle_alpha   90.00
_cell.angle_beta   90.00
_cell.angle_gamma   90.00
#
_symmetry.space_group_name_H-M   'P 1'
#
loop_
_entity.id
_entity.type
_entity.pdbx_description
1 polymer ?
#
loop_
_entity_poly.entity_id
_entity_poly.type
_entity_poly.pdbx_seq_one_letter_code
_entity_poly.pdbx_strand_id
1 'polypeptide(L)'
;MSLGAALGALVTERAWELPAASASLRERWAAIAPDLAGHVAAVRYNPESGRLTVCPESTAWATKTRLERTRVIEAANKAARRTAVRALRILPPVPTADPADAKPAAPAEPTGPAKTRETACEGYRRALAAYQRAALPRRVDSGIAEAVERQTRVMGELSRKAFPEPEVGTEDAPTPIDTVRVQRRREAAATEVAALQRARTERGAERTGTAALVTNPALLRTTA
;
A
#
# COMPACT_ATOMS: atom_id res chain seq x y z
N MET A 1 33.00 51.54 14.47
CA MET A 1 31.93 50.52 14.44
C MET A 1 32.32 49.49 13.39
N SER A 2 32.79 48.31 13.78
CA SER A 2 33.14 47.28 12.80
C SER A 2 31.86 46.68 12.21
N LEU A 3 31.88 46.32 10.93
CA LEU A 3 30.76 45.67 10.25
C LEU A 3 30.28 44.43 11.02
N GLY A 4 31.19 43.69 11.68
CA GLY A 4 30.86 42.52 12.50
C GLY A 4 30.01 42.87 13.74
N ALA A 5 30.21 44.03 14.36
CA ALA A 5 29.37 44.49 15.48
C ALA A 5 27.99 44.96 14.99
N ALA A 6 27.92 45.59 13.82
CA ALA A 6 26.65 45.98 13.19
C ALA A 6 25.85 44.76 12.69
N LEU A 7 26.53 43.74 12.13
CA LEU A 7 25.90 42.46 11.77
C LEU A 7 25.46 41.68 13.01
N GLY A 8 26.27 41.68 14.08
CA GLY A 8 25.92 41.08 15.36
C GLY A 8 24.66 41.71 15.94
N ALA A 9 24.56 43.03 15.95
CA ALA A 9 23.39 43.79 16.40
C ALA A 9 22.15 43.51 15.53
N LEU A 10 22.29 43.45 14.19
CA LEU A 10 21.19 43.09 13.28
C LEU A 10 20.72 41.64 13.46
N VAL A 11 21.61 40.70 13.77
CA VAL A 11 21.27 39.30 14.07
C VAL A 11 20.60 39.18 15.44
N THR A 12 21.05 39.94 16.44
CA THR A 12 20.39 39.97 17.75
C THR A 12 19.02 40.63 17.66
N GLU A 13 18.85 41.80 17.06
CA GLU A 13 17.51 42.40 16.86
C GLU A 13 16.55 41.46 16.11
N ARG A 14 17.06 40.70 15.13
CA ARG A 14 16.26 39.72 14.36
C ARG A 14 15.87 38.49 15.17
N ALA A 15 16.68 38.08 16.15
CA ALA A 15 16.42 36.92 17.00
C ALA A 15 15.32 37.16 18.06
N TRP A 16 15.07 38.42 18.44
CA TRP A 16 14.02 38.77 19.43
C TRP A 16 12.65 39.03 18.80
N GLU A 17 12.58 39.43 17.52
CA GLU A 17 11.34 39.70 16.78
C GLU A 17 10.74 38.46 16.07
N LEU A 18 11.56 37.48 15.70
CA LEU A 18 11.11 36.24 15.04
C LEU A 18 10.21 35.34 15.93
N PRO A 19 10.45 35.20 17.25
CA PRO A 19 9.54 34.53 18.17
C PRO A 19 8.19 35.25 18.29
N ALA A 20 8.19 36.58 18.37
CA ALA A 20 6.97 37.40 18.45
C ALA A 20 6.13 37.30 17.17
N ALA A 21 6.78 37.29 16.00
CA ALA A 21 6.10 37.07 14.72
C ALA A 21 5.42 35.69 14.66
N SER A 22 6.03 34.64 15.24
CA SER A 22 5.48 33.29 15.25
C SER A 22 4.22 33.15 16.12
N ALA A 23 4.19 33.80 17.28
CA ALA A 23 3.01 33.86 18.15
C ALA A 23 1.88 34.66 17.48
N SER A 24 2.25 35.81 16.90
CA SER A 24 1.30 36.72 16.24
C SER A 24 0.62 36.12 15.01
N LEU A 25 1.26 35.16 14.32
CA LEU A 25 0.67 34.54 13.13
C LEU A 25 -0.38 33.48 13.51
N ARG A 26 -0.17 32.79 14.63
CA ARG A 26 -1.14 31.83 15.18
C ARG A 26 -2.33 32.57 15.79
N GLU A 27 -2.10 33.63 16.55
CA GLU A 27 -3.15 34.48 17.13
C GLU A 27 -3.98 35.18 16.06
N ARG A 28 -3.34 35.64 14.96
CA ARG A 28 -4.03 36.33 13.87
C ARG A 28 -4.52 35.41 12.76
N TRP A 29 -4.47 34.09 12.95
CA TRP A 29 -4.87 33.12 11.92
C TRP A 29 -6.30 33.36 11.42
N ALA A 30 -7.24 33.66 12.34
CA ALA A 30 -8.63 33.95 11.98
C ALA A 30 -8.79 35.19 11.08
N ALA A 31 -7.90 36.18 11.21
CA ALA A 31 -7.89 37.36 10.34
C ALA A 31 -7.18 37.11 9.00
N ILE A 32 -6.23 36.17 8.96
CA ILE A 32 -5.44 35.81 7.78
C ILE A 32 -6.23 34.91 6.83
N ALA A 33 -6.95 33.94 7.39
CA ALA A 33 -7.71 32.95 6.64
C ALA A 33 -9.09 32.75 7.27
N PRO A 34 -9.99 33.75 7.17
CA PRO A 34 -11.31 33.70 7.80
C PRO A 34 -12.15 32.50 7.30
N ASP A 35 -12.05 32.16 6.01
CA ASP A 35 -12.76 31.03 5.40
C ASP A 35 -12.27 29.64 5.84
N LEU A 36 -11.14 29.60 6.55
CA LEU A 36 -10.52 28.40 7.13
C LEU A 36 -10.51 28.44 8.66
N ALA A 37 -10.84 29.58 9.26
CA ALA A 37 -10.93 29.74 10.69
C ALA A 37 -12.05 28.84 11.24
N GLY A 38 -11.77 28.11 12.32
CA GLY A 38 -12.70 27.13 12.91
C GLY A 38 -12.47 25.69 12.45
N HIS A 39 -12.06 25.47 11.20
CA HIS A 39 -11.83 24.12 10.65
C HIS A 39 -10.35 23.77 10.47
N VAL A 40 -9.48 24.78 10.45
CA VAL A 40 -8.04 24.61 10.27
C VAL A 40 -7.33 25.45 11.32
N ALA A 41 -6.50 24.81 12.15
CA ALA A 41 -5.76 25.48 13.20
C ALA A 41 -4.28 25.67 12.82
N ALA A 42 -3.72 26.86 13.07
CA ALA A 42 -2.29 27.12 12.93
C ALA A 42 -1.51 26.55 14.14
N VAL A 43 -0.75 25.48 13.90
CA VAL A 43 -0.06 24.71 14.95
C VAL A 43 1.30 25.30 15.28
N ARG A 44 2.12 25.53 14.25
CA ARG A 44 3.53 25.91 14.41
C ARG A 44 4.03 26.70 13.22
N TYR A 45 4.82 27.73 13.49
CA TYR A 45 5.58 28.45 12.48
C TYR A 45 7.08 28.23 12.71
N ASN A 46 7.83 27.88 11.67
CA ASN A 46 9.28 27.77 11.71
C ASN A 46 9.90 28.99 10.99
N PRO A 47 10.60 29.89 11.71
CA PRO A 47 11.13 31.13 11.14
C PRO A 47 12.31 30.91 10.18
N GLU A 48 13.14 29.89 10.38
CA GLU A 48 14.31 29.61 9.54
C GLU A 48 13.90 29.13 8.14
N SER A 49 12.88 28.28 8.07
CA SER A 49 12.35 27.73 6.81
C SER A 49 11.17 28.52 6.24
N GLY A 50 10.63 29.48 6.99
CA GLY A 50 9.40 30.21 6.64
C GLY A 50 8.18 29.30 6.49
N ARG A 51 8.14 28.19 7.22
CA ARG A 51 7.10 27.15 7.05
C ARG A 51 6.03 27.28 8.12
N LEU A 52 4.79 27.54 7.70
CA LEU A 52 3.61 27.51 8.56
C LEU A 52 2.99 26.10 8.52
N THR A 53 2.77 25.50 9.68
CA THR A 53 2.15 24.18 9.83
C THR A 53 0.71 24.33 10.32
N VAL A 54 -0.23 23.75 9.59
CA VAL A 54 -1.66 23.81 9.88
C VAL A 54 -2.25 22.41 10.06
N CYS A 55 -3.22 22.28 10.95
CA CYS A 55 -3.96 21.05 11.22
C CYS A 55 -5.42 21.23 10.79
N PRO A 56 -5.85 20.60 9.69
CA PRO A 56 -7.25 20.57 9.29
C PRO A 56 -8.03 19.55 10.13
N GLU A 57 -9.31 19.85 10.38
CA GLU A 57 -10.25 18.97 11.09
C GLU A 57 -10.65 17.74 10.27
N SER A 58 -10.78 17.88 8.94
CA SER A 58 -11.22 16.80 8.04
C SER A 58 -10.45 16.76 6.72
N THR A 59 -10.61 15.67 5.97
CA THR A 59 -10.00 15.49 4.64
C THR A 59 -10.51 16.52 3.63
N ALA A 60 -11.79 16.90 3.72
CA ALA A 60 -12.37 17.95 2.89
C ALA A 60 -11.69 19.30 3.15
N TRP A 61 -11.51 19.67 4.42
CA TRP A 61 -10.83 20.91 4.82
C TRP A 61 -9.33 20.88 4.51
N ALA A 62 -8.68 19.72 4.62
CA ALA A 62 -7.30 19.53 4.17
C ALA A 62 -7.17 19.81 2.67
N THR A 63 -8.16 19.39 1.87
CA THR A 63 -8.20 19.62 0.42
C THR A 63 -8.45 21.09 0.09
N LYS A 64 -9.43 21.74 0.73
CA LYS A 64 -9.68 23.18 0.56
C LYS A 64 -8.41 24.00 0.87
N THR A 65 -7.74 23.69 1.98
CA THR A 65 -6.50 24.36 2.37
C THR A 65 -5.37 24.17 1.35
N ARG A 66 -5.31 23.03 0.64
CA ARG A 66 -4.34 22.80 -0.45
C ARG A 66 -4.62 23.69 -1.65
N LEU A 67 -5.89 23.86 -2.02
CA LEU A 67 -6.33 24.69 -3.14
C LEU A 67 -6.12 26.18 -2.85
N GLU A 68 -6.38 26.61 -1.62
CA GLU A 68 -6.25 28.02 -1.21
C GLU A 68 -4.84 28.39 -0.71
N ARG A 69 -3.87 27.46 -0.81
CA ARG A 69 -2.52 27.62 -0.26
C ARG A 69 -1.86 28.95 -0.63
N THR A 70 -1.91 29.33 -1.91
CA THR A 70 -1.27 30.56 -2.39
C THR A 70 -1.88 31.80 -1.76
N ARG A 71 -3.22 31.88 -1.72
CA ARG A 71 -3.95 32.99 -1.10
C ARG A 71 -3.63 33.12 0.40
N VAL A 72 -3.57 31.99 1.11
CA VAL A 72 -3.23 31.96 2.53
C VAL A 72 -1.80 32.45 2.77
N ILE A 73 -0.83 32.07 1.93
CA ILE A 73 0.56 32.52 2.06
C ILE A 73 0.66 34.03 1.81
N GLU A 74 -0.03 34.56 0.80
CA GLU A 74 -0.07 35.99 0.51
C GLU A 74 -0.71 36.80 1.64
N ALA A 75 -1.87 36.35 2.14
CA ALA A 75 -2.56 36.98 3.26
C ALA A 75 -1.70 36.96 4.54
N ALA A 76 -1.00 35.85 4.80
CA ALA A 76 -0.09 35.72 5.93
C ALA A 76 1.09 36.70 5.83
N ASN A 77 1.70 36.83 4.65
CA ASN A 77 2.79 37.77 4.41
C ASN A 77 2.33 39.24 4.49
N LYS A 78 1.11 39.53 4.03
CA LYS A 78 0.49 40.86 4.16
C LYS A 78 0.26 41.21 5.64
N ALA A 79 -0.27 40.28 6.43
CA ALA A 79 -0.48 40.46 7.86
C ALA A 79 0.83 40.60 8.64
N ALA A 80 1.87 39.88 8.24
CA ALA A 80 3.22 39.98 8.82
C ALA A 80 3.99 41.23 8.35
N ARG A 81 3.45 42.00 7.38
CA ARG A 81 4.11 43.13 6.68
C ARG A 81 5.52 42.81 6.15
N ARG A 82 5.86 41.52 5.99
CA ARG A 82 7.15 40.98 5.56
C ARG A 82 6.94 39.61 4.91
N THR A 83 7.88 39.18 4.06
CA THR A 83 7.94 37.82 3.47
C THR A 83 8.42 36.79 4.50
N ALA A 84 7.55 36.49 5.46
CA ALA A 84 7.81 35.55 6.55
C ALA A 84 7.44 34.11 6.13
N VAL A 85 6.29 33.91 5.49
CA VAL A 85 5.79 32.59 5.09
C VAL A 85 6.17 32.28 3.65
N ARG A 86 6.94 31.20 3.47
CA ARG A 86 7.35 30.65 2.17
C ARG A 86 6.57 29.40 1.79
N ALA A 87 6.13 28.62 2.78
CA ALA A 87 5.45 27.35 2.53
C ALA A 87 4.42 27.01 3.60
N LEU A 88 3.32 26.36 3.18
CA LEU A 88 2.28 25.84 4.06
C LEU A 88 2.37 24.31 4.14
N ARG A 89 2.70 23.78 5.32
CA ARG A 89 2.66 22.35 5.63
C ARG A 89 1.30 22.01 6.22
N ILE A 90 0.58 21.12 5.54
CA ILE A 90 -0.75 20.66 5.97
C ILE A 90 -0.54 19.27 6.58
N LEU A 91 -0.84 19.14 7.86
CA LEU A 91 -0.83 17.84 8.54
C LEU A 91 -2.01 16.99 8.04
N PRO A 92 -1.88 15.64 8.06
CA PRO A 92 -3.05 14.79 7.84
C PRO A 92 -4.09 15.11 8.92
N PRO A 93 -5.38 15.23 8.57
CA PRO A 93 -6.43 15.37 9.56
C PRO A 93 -6.40 14.13 10.47
N VAL A 94 -6.64 14.34 11.76
CA VAL A 94 -6.87 13.22 12.67
C VAL A 94 -8.15 12.55 12.18
N PRO A 95 -8.17 11.23 11.92
CA PRO A 95 -9.38 10.57 11.46
C PRO A 95 -10.41 10.61 12.59
N THR A 96 -11.28 11.61 12.56
CA THR A 96 -12.62 11.48 13.12
C THR A 96 -13.30 10.47 12.21
N ALA A 97 -13.52 9.25 12.71
CA ALA A 97 -14.22 8.23 11.95
C ALA A 97 -15.62 8.76 11.61
N ASP A 98 -15.75 9.38 10.44
CA ASP A 98 -17.05 9.61 9.85
C ASP A 98 -17.67 8.22 9.63
N PRO A 99 -18.91 7.98 10.04
CA PRO A 99 -19.55 6.66 9.87
C PRO A 99 -19.66 6.27 8.38
N ALA A 100 -19.50 7.23 7.46
CA ALA A 100 -19.42 6.99 6.02
C ALA A 100 -18.03 6.52 5.54
N ASP A 101 -16.95 6.83 6.26
CA ASP A 101 -15.56 6.45 5.96
C ASP A 101 -15.07 5.25 6.81
N ALA A 102 -15.98 4.60 7.54
CA ALA A 102 -15.71 3.32 8.16
C ALA A 102 -15.30 2.33 7.06
N LYS A 103 -13.99 2.06 6.96
CA LYS A 103 -13.44 0.96 6.17
C LYS A 103 -14.35 -0.25 6.44
N PRO A 104 -14.99 -0.84 5.41
CA PRO A 104 -15.78 -2.05 5.61
C PRO A 104 -14.91 -3.03 6.38
N ALA A 105 -15.44 -3.54 7.50
CA ALA A 105 -14.79 -4.61 8.23
C ALA A 105 -14.31 -5.64 7.20
N ALA A 106 -13.06 -6.09 7.35
CA ALA A 106 -12.45 -7.01 6.39
C ALA A 106 -13.48 -8.11 6.07
N PRO A 107 -13.78 -8.36 4.78
CA PRO A 107 -14.75 -9.39 4.42
C PRO A 107 -14.39 -10.65 5.17
N ALA A 108 -15.37 -11.27 5.83
CA ALA A 108 -15.19 -12.59 6.43
C ALA A 108 -14.47 -13.48 5.40
N GLU A 109 -13.49 -14.26 5.88
CA GLU A 109 -12.71 -15.14 5.02
C GLU A 109 -13.65 -15.86 4.05
N PRO A 110 -13.41 -15.78 2.72
CA PRO A 110 -14.36 -16.29 1.75
C PRO A 110 -14.58 -17.78 1.98
N THR A 111 -15.72 -18.14 2.57
CA THR A 111 -16.17 -19.52 2.76
C THR A 111 -16.59 -20.09 1.40
N GLY A 112 -15.61 -20.43 0.57
CA GLY A 112 -15.84 -21.06 -0.71
C GLY A 112 -14.57 -21.20 -1.53
N PRO A 113 -14.52 -22.15 -2.48
CA PRO A 113 -13.39 -22.26 -3.39
C PRO A 113 -13.22 -20.93 -4.14
N ALA A 114 -11.96 -20.51 -4.33
CA ALA A 114 -11.65 -19.27 -5.01
C ALA A 114 -12.33 -19.25 -6.39
N LYS A 115 -13.28 -18.31 -6.59
CA LYS A 115 -13.92 -18.11 -7.88
C LYS A 115 -12.87 -17.56 -8.84
N THR A 116 -12.34 -18.41 -9.71
CA THR A 116 -11.44 -18.00 -10.78
C THR A 116 -12.24 -17.28 -11.87
N ARG A 117 -11.53 -16.62 -12.79
CA ARG A 117 -12.14 -15.96 -13.96
C ARG A 117 -13.04 -16.92 -14.76
N GLU A 118 -12.73 -18.21 -14.72
CA GLU A 118 -13.42 -19.30 -15.41
C GLU A 118 -14.63 -19.85 -14.61
N THR A 119 -14.54 -19.89 -13.28
CA THR A 119 -15.61 -20.40 -12.39
C THR A 119 -16.50 -19.30 -11.82
N ALA A 120 -16.32 -18.06 -12.27
CA ALA A 120 -17.15 -16.92 -11.87
C ALA A 120 -18.61 -17.05 -12.35
N CYS A 121 -19.48 -16.25 -11.73
CA CYS A 121 -20.90 -16.24 -12.06
C CYS A 121 -21.13 -15.89 -13.55
N GLU A 122 -22.26 -16.35 -14.09
CA GLU A 122 -22.56 -16.22 -15.51
C GLU A 122 -22.64 -14.76 -15.98
N GLY A 123 -23.24 -13.88 -15.16
CA GLY A 123 -23.29 -12.44 -15.45
C GLY A 123 -21.90 -11.81 -15.57
N TYR A 124 -20.96 -12.19 -14.70
CA TYR A 124 -19.58 -11.73 -14.79
C TYR A 124 -18.88 -12.24 -16.05
N ARG A 125 -19.03 -13.53 -16.38
CA ARG A 125 -18.43 -14.10 -17.60
C ARG A 125 -18.99 -13.44 -18.87
N ARG A 126 -20.29 -13.13 -18.89
CA ARG A 126 -20.95 -12.41 -19.99
C ARG A 126 -20.43 -10.98 -20.13
N ALA A 127 -20.30 -10.25 -19.02
CA ALA A 127 -19.73 -8.90 -19.02
C ALA A 127 -18.26 -8.90 -19.48
N LEU A 128 -17.49 -9.92 -19.08
CA LEU A 128 -16.10 -10.08 -19.46
C LEU A 128 -15.94 -10.39 -20.95
N ALA A 129 -16.81 -11.25 -21.51
CA ALA A 129 -16.83 -11.53 -22.94
C ALA A 129 -17.24 -10.29 -23.76
N ALA A 130 -18.20 -9.51 -23.27
CA ALA A 130 -18.58 -8.24 -23.90
C ALA A 130 -17.44 -7.23 -23.87
N TYR A 131 -16.78 -7.07 -22.73
CA TYR A 131 -15.59 -6.23 -22.58
C TYR A 131 -14.46 -6.67 -23.50
N GLN A 132 -14.17 -7.97 -23.59
CA GLN A 132 -13.14 -8.51 -24.47
C GLN A 132 -13.46 -8.30 -25.96
N ARG A 133 -14.73 -8.39 -26.36
CA ARG A 133 -15.17 -8.09 -27.73
C ARG A 133 -15.05 -6.61 -28.07
N ALA A 134 -15.30 -5.73 -27.10
CA ALA A 134 -15.20 -4.29 -27.26
C ALA A 134 -13.76 -3.75 -27.11
N ALA A 135 -12.91 -4.49 -26.40
CA ALA A 135 -11.51 -4.13 -26.23
C ALA A 135 -10.81 -4.22 -27.57
N LEU A 136 -10.46 -3.06 -28.15
CA LEU A 136 -9.64 -3.02 -29.35
C LEU A 136 -8.32 -3.75 -29.06
N PRO A 137 -7.80 -4.54 -30.02
CA PRO A 137 -6.47 -5.08 -29.89
C PRO A 137 -5.53 -3.92 -29.63
N ARG A 138 -4.77 -4.00 -28.53
CA ARG A 138 -3.73 -3.04 -28.20
C ARG A 138 -2.73 -3.11 -29.34
N ARG A 139 -2.80 -2.17 -30.29
CA ARG A 139 -1.85 -2.10 -31.41
C ARG A 139 -0.52 -1.72 -30.80
N VAL A 140 0.29 -2.73 -30.50
CA VAL A 140 1.72 -2.54 -30.36
C VAL A 140 2.19 -2.18 -31.75
N ASP A 141 2.76 -0.99 -31.89
CA ASP A 141 3.40 -0.57 -33.13
C ASP A 141 4.41 -1.65 -33.54
N SER A 142 4.32 -2.12 -34.79
CA SER A 142 5.18 -3.21 -35.28
C SER A 142 6.66 -2.84 -35.16
N GLY A 143 7.01 -1.56 -35.32
CA GLY A 143 8.38 -1.07 -35.13
C GLY A 143 8.87 -1.20 -33.69
N ILE A 144 7.99 -1.08 -32.70
CA ILE A 144 8.32 -1.30 -31.29
C ILE A 144 8.54 -2.79 -31.02
N ALA A 145 7.67 -3.66 -31.56
CA ALA A 145 7.83 -5.11 -31.41
C ALA A 145 9.16 -5.60 -32.01
N GLU A 146 9.46 -5.19 -33.23
CA GLU A 146 10.72 -5.51 -33.91
C GLU A 146 11.95 -4.93 -33.19
N ALA A 147 11.83 -3.75 -32.58
CA ALA A 147 12.91 -3.18 -31.76
C ALA A 147 13.18 -4.01 -30.50
N VAL A 148 12.12 -4.46 -29.81
CA VAL A 148 12.22 -5.33 -28.62
C VAL A 148 12.83 -6.68 -28.98
N GLU A 149 12.44 -7.28 -30.11
CA GLU A 149 13.03 -8.55 -30.57
C GLU A 149 14.52 -8.40 -30.89
N ARG A 150 14.90 -7.32 -31.60
CA ARG A 150 16.33 -7.01 -31.86
C ARG A 150 17.11 -6.85 -30.57
N GLN A 151 16.57 -6.10 -29.61
CA GLN A 151 17.21 -5.92 -28.30
C GLN A 151 17.35 -7.27 -27.57
N THR A 152 16.29 -8.09 -27.56
CA THR A 152 16.28 -9.40 -26.91
C THR A 152 17.32 -10.34 -27.53
N ARG A 153 17.46 -10.31 -28.86
CA ARG A 153 18.49 -11.08 -29.58
C ARG A 153 19.90 -10.64 -29.20
N VAL A 154 20.17 -9.34 -29.22
CA VAL A 154 21.48 -8.79 -28.83
C VAL A 154 21.80 -9.14 -27.38
N MET A 155 20.84 -8.99 -26.47
CA MET A 155 21.01 -9.36 -25.07
C MET A 155 21.27 -10.86 -24.90
N GLY A 156 20.59 -11.73 -25.65
CA GLY A 156 20.84 -13.17 -25.64
C GLY A 156 22.20 -13.56 -26.20
N GLU A 157 22.70 -12.86 -27.22
CA GLU A 157 24.06 -13.06 -27.75
C GLU A 157 25.13 -12.59 -26.77
N LEU A 158 24.95 -11.43 -26.12
CA LEU A 158 25.83 -10.94 -25.07
C LEU A 158 25.83 -11.87 -23.85
N SER A 159 24.65 -12.37 -23.45
CA SER A 159 24.50 -13.32 -22.35
C SER A 159 25.30 -14.60 -22.62
N ARG A 160 25.16 -15.19 -23.81
CA ARG A 160 25.91 -16.40 -24.21
C ARG A 160 27.43 -16.19 -24.25
N LYS A 161 27.90 -14.99 -24.58
CA LYS A 161 29.32 -14.64 -24.52
C LYS A 161 29.83 -14.43 -23.10
N ALA A 162 29.02 -13.82 -22.23
CA ALA A 162 29.36 -13.54 -20.84
C ALA A 162 29.28 -14.80 -19.96
N PHE A 163 28.34 -15.70 -20.28
CA PHE A 163 28.10 -16.96 -19.58
C PHE A 163 28.08 -18.10 -20.60
N PRO A 164 29.26 -18.53 -21.10
CA PRO A 164 29.35 -19.71 -21.94
C PRO A 164 28.87 -20.92 -21.14
N GLU A 165 27.95 -21.70 -21.71
CA GLU A 165 27.56 -22.97 -21.07
C GLU A 165 28.78 -23.90 -21.06
N PRO A 166 29.06 -24.58 -19.94
CA PRO A 166 30.15 -25.54 -19.88
C PRO A 166 29.87 -26.67 -20.88
N GLU A 167 30.87 -27.06 -21.68
CA GLU A 167 30.73 -28.24 -22.53
C GLU A 167 30.38 -29.44 -21.64
N VAL A 168 29.23 -30.04 -21.92
CA VAL A 168 28.67 -31.13 -21.13
C VAL A 168 29.55 -32.35 -21.32
N GLY A 169 30.55 -32.50 -20.46
CA GLY A 169 31.15 -33.78 -20.13
C GLY A 169 30.12 -34.61 -19.37
N THR A 170 29.74 -35.74 -19.97
CA THR A 170 28.82 -36.73 -19.41
C THR A 170 29.27 -37.18 -18.02
N GLU A 171 28.64 -36.68 -16.96
CA GLU A 171 28.28 -37.37 -15.70
C GLU A 171 27.86 -36.40 -14.58
N ASP A 172 28.23 -35.12 -14.64
CA ASP A 172 27.96 -34.15 -13.55
C ASP A 172 27.36 -32.81 -14.02
N ALA A 173 26.51 -32.87 -15.06
CA ALA A 173 25.79 -31.70 -15.54
C ALA A 173 24.65 -31.32 -14.56
N PRO A 174 24.57 -30.06 -14.09
CA PRO A 174 23.50 -29.64 -13.21
C PRO A 174 22.15 -29.82 -13.91
N THR A 175 21.25 -30.58 -13.28
CA THR A 175 19.91 -30.80 -13.82
C THR A 175 19.20 -29.45 -14.05
N PRO A 176 18.60 -29.22 -15.23
CA PRO A 176 17.94 -27.96 -15.53
C PRO A 176 16.91 -27.60 -14.46
N ILE A 177 16.84 -26.33 -14.07
CA ILE A 177 15.96 -25.86 -12.98
C ILE A 177 14.50 -26.31 -13.19
N ASP A 178 14.06 -26.39 -14.44
CA ASP A 178 12.71 -26.83 -14.78
C ASP A 178 12.45 -28.31 -14.47
N THR A 179 13.44 -29.20 -14.65
CA THR A 179 13.29 -30.62 -14.29
C THR A 179 13.20 -30.78 -12.78
N VAL A 180 14.02 -30.04 -12.03
CA VAL A 180 13.95 -29.97 -10.55
C VAL A 180 12.60 -29.45 -10.07
N ARG A 181 12.03 -28.45 -10.75
CA ARG A 181 10.70 -27.91 -10.43
C ARG A 181 9.58 -28.91 -10.72
N VAL A 182 9.65 -29.61 -11.85
CA VAL A 182 8.68 -30.67 -12.21
C VAL A 182 8.75 -31.81 -11.21
N GLN A 183 9.95 -32.22 -10.81
CA GLN A 183 10.15 -33.28 -9.84
C GLN A 183 9.56 -32.91 -8.46
N ARG A 184 9.85 -31.70 -7.96
CA ARG A 184 9.25 -31.21 -6.69
C ARG A 184 7.72 -31.18 -6.72
N ARG A 185 7.12 -30.83 -7.85
CA ARG A 185 5.65 -30.87 -8.01
C ARG A 185 5.09 -32.29 -7.90
N ARG A 186 5.78 -33.27 -8.49
CA ARG A 186 5.40 -34.68 -8.42
C ARG A 186 5.51 -35.21 -6.99
N GLU A 187 6.58 -34.87 -6.29
CA GLU A 187 6.79 -35.25 -4.89
C GLU A 187 5.73 -34.64 -3.95
N ALA A 188 5.40 -33.37 -4.16
CA ALA A 188 4.33 -32.70 -3.41
C ALA A 188 2.97 -33.38 -3.66
N ALA A 189 2.65 -33.69 -4.92
CA ALA A 189 1.41 -34.39 -5.26
C ALA A 189 1.35 -35.80 -4.66
N ALA A 190 2.47 -36.54 -4.64
CA ALA A 190 2.55 -37.85 -4.02
C ALA A 190 2.33 -37.76 -2.49
N THR A 191 2.88 -36.73 -1.85
CA THR A 191 2.71 -36.49 -0.41
C THR A 191 1.26 -36.13 -0.08
N GLU A 192 0.63 -35.29 -0.90
CA GLU A 192 -0.79 -34.94 -0.76
C GLU A 192 -1.69 -36.17 -0.88
N VAL A 193 -1.46 -37.04 -1.87
CA VAL A 193 -2.22 -38.28 -2.06
C VAL A 193 -2.06 -39.22 -0.85
N ALA A 194 -0.84 -39.38 -0.34
CA ALA A 194 -0.58 -40.21 0.84
C ALA A 194 -1.29 -39.66 2.10
N ALA A 195 -1.28 -38.34 2.30
CA ALA A 195 -1.97 -37.69 3.40
C ALA A 195 -3.50 -37.90 3.33
N LEU A 196 -4.08 -37.79 2.12
CA LEU A 196 -5.51 -38.05 1.91
C LEU A 196 -5.89 -39.51 2.18
N GLN A 197 -5.02 -40.46 1.81
CA GLN A 197 -5.23 -41.88 2.12
C GLN A 197 -5.19 -42.13 3.62
N ARG A 198 -4.20 -41.57 4.34
CA ARG A 198 -4.13 -41.67 5.81
C ARG A 198 -5.37 -41.07 6.49
N ALA A 199 -5.79 -39.88 6.08
CA ALA A 199 -6.98 -39.25 6.63
C ALA A 199 -8.26 -40.08 6.39
N ARG A 200 -8.35 -40.80 5.26
CA ARG A 200 -9.47 -41.73 5.00
C ARG A 200 -9.41 -42.96 5.90
N THR A 201 -8.22 -43.53 6.12
CA THR A 201 -8.07 -44.68 7.01
C THR A 201 -8.37 -44.32 8.46
N GLU A 202 -7.95 -43.15 8.93
CA GLU A 202 -8.22 -42.65 10.29
C GLU A 202 -9.71 -42.40 10.52
N ARG A 203 -10.40 -41.71 9.60
CA ARG A 203 -11.87 -41.55 9.69
C ARG A 203 -12.62 -42.88 9.60
N GLY A 204 -12.08 -43.85 8.85
CA GLY A 204 -12.60 -45.21 8.80
C GLY A 204 -12.52 -45.87 10.17
N ALA A 205 -11.34 -45.84 10.80
CA ALA A 205 -11.08 -46.39 12.13
C ALA A 205 -11.89 -45.70 13.25
N GLU A 206 -12.04 -44.38 13.20
CA GLU A 206 -12.91 -43.64 14.12
C GLU A 206 -14.37 -44.07 13.99
N ARG A 207 -14.88 -44.26 12.77
CA ARG A 207 -16.26 -44.75 12.56
C ARG A 207 -16.48 -46.17 13.07
N THR A 208 -15.53 -47.08 12.88
CA THR A 208 -15.60 -48.44 13.47
C THR A 208 -15.43 -48.42 14.99
N GLY A 209 -14.56 -47.56 15.53
CA GLY A 209 -14.38 -47.38 16.97
C GLY A 209 -15.61 -46.80 17.66
N THR A 210 -16.29 -45.84 17.03
CA THR A 210 -17.55 -45.28 17.54
C THR A 210 -18.69 -46.29 17.41
N ALA A 211 -18.73 -47.10 16.34
CA ALA A 211 -19.70 -48.19 16.22
C ALA A 211 -19.48 -49.29 17.28
N ALA A 212 -18.23 -49.62 17.62
CA ALA A 212 -17.93 -50.58 18.69
C ALA A 212 -18.36 -50.09 20.08
N LEU A 213 -18.26 -48.77 20.34
CA LEU A 213 -18.71 -48.16 21.61
C LEU A 213 -20.24 -48.07 21.74
N VAL A 214 -20.97 -47.91 20.63
CA VAL A 214 -22.44 -47.84 20.64
C VAL A 214 -23.10 -49.23 20.73
N THR A 215 -22.37 -50.31 20.39
CA THR A 215 -22.93 -51.67 20.37
C THR A 215 -22.73 -52.46 21.68
N ASN A 216 -22.45 -51.79 22.82
CA ASN A 216 -22.38 -52.46 24.12
C ASN A 216 -23.59 -52.12 25.04
N PRO A 217 -24.74 -52.80 24.92
CA PRO A 217 -25.86 -52.67 25.85
C PRO A 217 -25.91 -53.84 26.84
N ALA A 218 -25.11 -53.81 27.91
CA ALA A 218 -25.29 -54.63 29.11
C ALA A 218 -24.29 -54.12 30.17
N LEU A 219 -24.63 -53.74 31.41
CA LEU A 219 -25.49 -54.41 32.37
C LEU A 219 -26.04 -53.38 33.38
N LEU A 220 -27.36 -53.36 33.52
CA LEU A 220 -28.04 -52.96 34.75
C LEU A 220 -27.70 -53.99 35.84
N ARG A 221 -27.06 -53.57 36.93
CA ARG A 221 -27.12 -54.28 38.22
C ARG A 221 -27.26 -53.30 39.37
N THR A 222 -28.52 -53.20 39.80
CA THR A 222 -29.02 -52.99 41.16
C THR A 222 -28.16 -53.67 42.23
N THR A 223 -27.97 -53.02 43.38
CA THR A 223 -28.33 -53.54 44.71
C THR A 223 -28.24 -52.42 45.75
N ALA A 224 -29.38 -52.18 46.43
CA ALA A 224 -29.42 -51.81 47.84
C ALA A 224 -29.21 -53.07 48.69
#